data_AF-A0A8X6LQ85-F1
#
_entry.id   AF-A0A8X6LQ85-F1
#
_cell.length_a   1.000
_cell.length_b   1.000
_cell.length_c   1.000
_cell.angle_alpha   90.00
_cell.angle_beta   90.00
_cell.angle_gamma   90.00
#
_symmetry.space_group_name_H-M   'P 1'
#
loop_
_entity.id
_entity.type
_entity.pdbx_description
1 polymer ?
#
loop_
_entity_poly.entity_id
_entity_poly.type
_entity_poly.pdbx_seq_one_letter_code
_entity_poly.pdbx_strand_id
1 'polypeptide(L)'
;MNTQRVNNREVAIGYFFSKIYAKTASGKEIYPHDAEGNEVILPKLGTLSWNYAKDEDGNAYYPTDKTGEEIVQGDYIYDEDGSFKYPLNREGMPKYEKDDTTHDEVYVIKMDLSINWGVDKNGNQRYAKKENGGEYYPINGEFIYDPSGSPQYASTREGNIIFPLDVERNESYLR
;
A
#
# COMPACT_ATOMS: atom_id res chain seq x y z
N MET A 1 -29.78 39.81 20.41
CA MET A 1 -28.37 39.38 20.20
C MET A 1 -28.41 38.05 19.48
N ASN A 2 -27.87 38.02 18.27
CA ASN A 2 -27.78 36.83 17.42
C ASN A 2 -26.72 35.89 17.97
N THR A 3 -27.09 34.64 18.24
CA THR A 3 -26.10 33.56 18.40
C THR A 3 -26.25 32.64 17.19
N GLN A 4 -25.17 32.56 16.42
CA GLN A 4 -25.07 31.87 15.15
C GLN A 4 -25.36 30.38 15.26
N ARG A 5 -26.06 29.87 14.25
CA ARG A 5 -26.12 28.44 13.88
C ARG A 5 -24.70 27.90 13.72
N VAL A 6 -24.38 26.84 14.45
CA VAL A 6 -23.34 25.90 14.04
C VAL A 6 -24.06 24.59 13.74
N ASN A 7 -24.02 24.17 12.48
CA ASN A 7 -24.74 23.01 11.98
C ASN A 7 -24.33 21.76 12.76
N ASN A 8 -25.30 21.16 13.44
CA ASN A 8 -25.24 19.83 14.03
C ASN A 8 -24.82 18.81 12.96
N ARG A 9 -23.56 18.37 13.00
CA ARG A 9 -23.21 17.03 12.52
C ARG A 9 -23.36 16.11 13.72
N GLU A 10 -24.50 15.46 13.80
CA GLU A 10 -24.74 14.37 14.75
C GLU A 10 -23.69 13.29 14.51
N VAL A 11 -22.69 13.22 15.39
CA VAL A 11 -21.84 12.04 15.49
C VAL A 11 -22.65 11.04 16.30
N ALA A 12 -23.38 10.17 15.60
CA ALA A 12 -24.00 9.03 16.25
C ALA A 12 -22.87 8.15 16.82
N ILE A 13 -22.69 8.12 18.14
CA ILE A 13 -21.79 7.20 18.85
C ILE A 13 -22.59 5.91 19.14
N GLY A 14 -22.90 5.15 18.10
CA GLY A 14 -23.29 3.75 18.19
C GLY A 14 -22.10 2.86 18.55
N TYR A 15 -22.23 2.08 19.63
CA TYR A 15 -21.17 1.23 20.19
C TYR A 15 -20.85 -0.06 19.39
N PHE A 16 -20.95 -0.04 18.05
CA PHE A 16 -20.67 -1.20 17.17
C PHE A 16 -20.17 -0.81 15.76
N PHE A 17 -19.36 0.25 15.59
CA PHE A 17 -18.98 0.68 14.24
C PHE A 17 -17.76 -0.03 13.65
N SER A 18 -18.02 -0.81 12.62
CA SER A 18 -17.10 -1.10 11.52
C SER A 18 -16.83 0.19 10.72
N LYS A 19 -15.58 0.68 10.75
CA LYS A 19 -15.02 1.81 9.98
C LYS A 19 -15.45 3.21 10.46
N ILE A 20 -14.48 4.07 10.79
CA ILE A 20 -14.70 5.45 11.23
C ILE A 20 -14.06 6.38 10.18
N TYR A 21 -14.77 6.60 9.08
CA TYR A 21 -14.37 7.57 8.05
C TYR A 21 -15.49 8.56 7.78
N ALA A 22 -15.16 9.84 7.63
CA ALA A 22 -16.05 10.80 6.98
C ALA A 22 -15.98 10.58 5.46
N LYS A 23 -17.02 10.96 4.71
CA LYS A 23 -17.00 10.91 3.24
C LYS A 23 -17.23 12.29 2.63
N THR A 24 -16.54 12.58 1.54
CA THR A 24 -16.84 13.73 0.66
C THR A 24 -18.17 13.49 -0.07
N ALA A 25 -18.68 14.53 -0.73
CA ALA A 25 -19.84 14.39 -1.62
C ALA A 25 -19.58 13.47 -2.83
N SER A 26 -18.31 13.32 -3.23
CA SER A 26 -17.85 12.40 -4.28
C SER A 26 -17.69 10.95 -3.81
N GLY A 27 -17.86 10.67 -2.51
CA GLY A 27 -17.77 9.32 -1.96
C GLY A 27 -16.40 8.92 -1.43
N LYS A 28 -15.37 9.75 -1.66
CA LYS A 28 -14.03 9.58 -1.05
C LYS A 28 -14.14 9.62 0.47
N GLU A 29 -13.66 8.58 1.12
CA GLU A 29 -13.45 8.53 2.56
C GLU A 29 -12.35 9.51 2.97
N ILE A 30 -12.34 9.97 4.22
CA ILE A 30 -11.41 11.00 4.73
C ILE A 30 -10.92 10.55 6.10
N TYR A 31 -9.59 10.60 6.29
CA TYR A 31 -8.96 10.35 7.59
C TYR A 31 -9.17 11.53 8.55
N PRO A 32 -9.34 11.28 9.86
CA PRO A 32 -9.23 12.33 10.86
C PRO A 32 -7.80 12.90 10.86
N HIS A 33 -7.64 14.16 11.27
CA HIS A 33 -6.32 14.79 11.38
C HIS A 33 -5.92 14.96 12.85
N ASP A 34 -4.62 14.84 13.15
CA ASP A 34 -4.05 15.22 14.44
C ASP A 34 -3.91 16.75 14.58
N ALA A 35 -3.39 17.20 15.72
CA ALA A 35 -3.19 18.62 15.99
C ALA A 35 -2.11 19.28 15.11
N GLU A 36 -1.26 18.49 14.46
CA GLU A 36 -0.22 18.96 13.55
C GLU A 36 -0.71 19.01 12.09
N GLY A 37 -1.92 18.51 11.82
CA GLY A 37 -2.52 18.48 10.49
C GLY A 37 -2.18 17.21 9.71
N ASN A 38 -1.70 16.17 10.37
CA ASN A 38 -1.43 14.87 9.76
C ASN A 38 -2.69 14.00 9.80
N GLU A 39 -3.00 13.28 8.73
CA GLU A 39 -4.03 12.24 8.74
C GLU A 39 -3.64 11.08 9.67
N VAL A 40 -4.61 10.58 10.44
CA VAL A 40 -4.41 9.57 11.48
C VAL A 40 -5.22 8.32 11.18
N ILE A 41 -4.56 7.16 11.23
CA ILE A 41 -5.23 5.86 11.13
C ILE A 41 -5.94 5.56 12.44
N LEU A 42 -7.24 5.27 12.35
CA LEU A 42 -7.99 4.78 13.51
C LEU A 42 -7.91 3.24 13.58
N PRO A 43 -7.43 2.67 14.70
CA PRO A 43 -7.37 1.23 14.88
C PRO A 43 -8.78 0.64 14.78
N LYS A 44 -8.91 -0.53 14.13
CA LYS A 44 -10.17 -1.27 14.15
C LYS A 44 -10.29 -1.95 15.51
N LEU A 45 -11.21 -1.43 16.33
CA LEU A 45 -11.45 -1.91 17.69
C LEU A 45 -11.65 -3.44 17.72
N GLY A 46 -10.89 -4.14 18.56
CA GLY A 46 -10.97 -5.60 18.71
C GLY A 46 -10.18 -6.42 17.69
N THR A 47 -9.36 -5.78 16.84
CA THR A 47 -8.46 -6.47 15.91
C THR A 47 -7.06 -5.82 15.93
N LEU A 48 -6.04 -6.56 15.49
CA LEU A 48 -4.71 -6.00 15.17
C LEU A 48 -4.68 -5.36 13.77
N SER A 49 -5.84 -5.13 13.14
CA SER A 49 -5.93 -4.57 11.80
C SER A 49 -6.21 -3.07 11.82
N TRP A 50 -5.58 -2.36 10.91
CA TRP A 50 -5.77 -0.95 10.67
C TRP A 50 -6.81 -0.75 9.57
N ASN A 51 -7.70 0.23 9.71
CA ASN A 51 -8.61 0.56 8.61
C ASN A 51 -7.85 1.35 7.53
N TYR A 52 -8.18 1.12 6.26
CA TYR A 52 -7.78 1.97 5.13
C TYR A 52 -8.99 2.80 4.63
N ALA A 53 -8.74 3.99 4.08
CA ALA A 53 -9.77 4.82 3.47
C ALA A 53 -9.88 4.52 1.97
N LYS A 54 -11.06 4.69 1.38
CA LYS A 54 -11.30 4.56 -0.05
C LYS A 54 -11.43 5.90 -0.77
N ASP A 55 -10.87 6.01 -1.96
CA ASP A 55 -11.06 7.16 -2.84
C ASP A 55 -12.44 7.11 -3.53
N GLU A 56 -12.66 8.02 -4.49
CA GLU A 56 -13.92 8.17 -5.22
C GLU A 56 -14.23 6.95 -6.11
N ASP A 57 -13.18 6.25 -6.56
CA ASP A 57 -13.25 5.06 -7.40
C ASP A 57 -13.32 3.77 -6.55
N GLY A 58 -13.27 3.90 -5.22
CA GLY A 58 -13.28 2.78 -4.28
C GLY A 58 -11.92 2.14 -4.03
N ASN A 59 -10.84 2.74 -4.55
CA ASN A 59 -9.48 2.27 -4.33
C ASN A 59 -9.02 2.67 -2.92
N ALA A 60 -8.26 1.79 -2.27
CA ALA A 60 -7.62 2.14 -1.01
C ALA A 60 -6.63 3.30 -1.21
N TYR A 61 -6.64 4.28 -0.30
CA TYR A 61 -5.65 5.34 -0.22
C TYR A 61 -5.25 5.57 1.25
N TYR A 62 -4.05 6.10 1.48
CA TYR A 62 -3.38 6.08 2.78
C TYR A 62 -3.38 7.47 3.43
N PRO A 63 -3.23 7.55 4.77
CA PRO A 63 -3.13 8.84 5.44
C PRO A 63 -1.87 9.57 4.97
N THR A 64 -1.97 10.87 4.84
CA THR A 64 -0.90 11.77 4.51
C THR A 64 -0.56 12.69 5.67
N ASP A 65 0.70 13.04 5.82
CA ASP A 65 1.14 14.10 6.70
C ASP A 65 0.68 15.45 6.17
N LYS A 66 0.90 16.51 6.95
CA LYS A 66 0.54 17.88 6.55
C LYS A 66 1.23 18.37 5.26
N THR A 67 2.30 17.71 4.82
CA THR A 67 2.98 18.01 3.55
C THR A 67 2.35 17.25 2.38
N GLY A 68 1.40 16.36 2.66
CA GLY A 68 0.72 15.44 1.76
C GLY A 68 1.49 14.12 1.57
N GLU A 69 2.58 13.88 2.31
CA GLU A 69 3.39 12.65 2.17
C GLU A 69 2.73 11.53 2.95
N GLU A 70 2.61 10.35 2.36
CA GLU A 70 1.90 9.27 3.05
C GLU A 70 2.62 8.80 4.33
N ILE A 71 1.88 8.81 5.43
CA ILE A 71 2.33 8.35 6.74
C ILE A 71 2.21 6.83 6.76
N VAL A 72 3.36 6.17 6.87
CA VAL A 72 3.43 4.75 7.16
C VAL A 72 3.65 4.62 8.67
N GLN A 73 2.57 4.41 9.42
CA GLN A 73 2.65 4.15 10.86
C GLN A 73 2.24 2.71 11.14
N GLY A 74 3.24 1.85 11.35
CA GLY A 74 3.05 0.45 11.71
C GLY A 74 3.03 -0.52 10.53
N ASP A 75 3.42 -1.75 10.85
CA ASP A 75 4.09 -2.67 9.92
C ASP A 75 3.24 -3.07 8.70
N TYR A 76 1.93 -3.22 8.80
CA TYR A 76 1.16 -3.84 7.71
C TYR A 76 -0.30 -3.35 7.64
N ILE A 77 -0.81 -3.14 6.42
CA ILE A 77 -2.23 -2.79 6.17
C ILE A 77 -2.95 -4.03 5.64
N TYR A 78 -4.14 -4.28 6.20
CA TYR A 78 -4.97 -5.41 5.84
C TYR A 78 -6.26 -4.93 5.16
N ASP A 79 -6.64 -5.61 4.09
CA ASP A 79 -7.91 -5.41 3.41
C ASP A 79 -9.10 -5.90 4.26
N GLU A 80 -10.33 -5.65 3.80
CA GLU A 80 -11.54 -6.08 4.51
C GLU A 80 -11.63 -7.60 4.71
N ASP A 81 -11.03 -8.35 3.79
CA ASP A 81 -10.92 -9.82 3.83
C ASP A 81 -9.74 -10.32 4.67
N GLY A 82 -8.94 -9.40 5.24
CA GLY A 82 -7.75 -9.73 6.00
C GLY A 82 -6.51 -10.04 5.16
N SER A 83 -6.55 -9.79 3.85
CA SER A 83 -5.36 -9.91 2.99
C SER A 83 -4.41 -8.71 3.19
N PHE A 84 -3.11 -8.97 3.18
CA PHE A 84 -2.11 -7.90 3.33
C PHE A 84 -1.96 -7.10 2.03
N LYS A 85 -1.79 -5.77 2.15
CA LYS A 85 -1.40 -4.89 1.04
C LYS A 85 -0.32 -3.89 1.44
N TYR A 86 0.58 -3.63 0.51
CA TYR A 86 1.54 -2.54 0.63
C TYR A 86 0.86 -1.17 0.51
N PRO A 87 1.34 -0.16 1.25
CA PRO A 87 0.98 1.23 0.97
C PRO A 87 1.44 1.67 -0.43
N LEU A 88 0.76 2.64 -1.05
CA LEU A 88 1.10 3.16 -2.38
C LEU A 88 1.55 4.60 -2.29
N ASN A 89 2.75 4.95 -2.71
CA ASN A 89 3.19 6.34 -2.74
C ASN A 89 2.31 7.25 -3.63
N ARG A 90 2.58 8.58 -3.63
CA ARG A 90 1.80 9.57 -4.39
C ARG A 90 1.72 9.28 -5.90
N GLU A 91 2.70 8.60 -6.46
CA GLU A 91 2.73 8.19 -7.87
C GLU A 91 1.80 6.98 -8.14
N GLY A 92 1.38 6.30 -7.07
CA GLY A 92 0.57 5.08 -7.08
C GLY A 92 1.40 3.81 -7.13
N MET A 93 2.67 3.85 -6.71
CA MET A 93 3.57 2.69 -6.69
C MET A 93 3.64 2.11 -5.27
N PRO A 94 3.72 0.78 -5.12
CA PRO A 94 3.86 0.17 -3.81
C PRO A 94 5.15 0.63 -3.12
N LYS A 95 5.03 0.91 -1.83
CA LYS A 95 6.12 1.31 -0.95
C LYS A 95 6.49 0.11 -0.09
N TYR A 96 7.55 -0.56 -0.50
CA TYR A 96 8.18 -1.62 0.28
C TYR A 96 8.95 -1.02 1.46
N GLU A 97 9.04 -1.78 2.56
CA GLU A 97 10.01 -1.50 3.62
C GLU A 97 11.43 -1.55 3.04
N LYS A 98 12.38 -0.89 3.70
CA LYS A 98 13.79 -0.95 3.31
C LYS A 98 14.59 -1.62 4.40
N ASP A 99 15.54 -2.45 4.01
CA ASP A 99 16.55 -2.98 4.92
C ASP A 99 17.48 -1.84 5.36
N ASP A 100 17.65 -1.64 6.68
CA ASP A 100 18.41 -0.52 7.23
C ASP A 100 19.91 -0.55 6.88
N THR A 101 20.43 -1.70 6.43
CA THR A 101 21.86 -1.87 6.13
C THR A 101 22.13 -1.66 4.65
N THR A 102 21.34 -2.29 3.80
CA THR A 102 21.50 -2.29 2.34
C THR A 102 20.69 -1.20 1.66
N HIS A 103 19.66 -0.67 2.33
CA HIS A 103 18.65 0.24 1.79
C HIS A 103 17.84 -0.34 0.61
N ASP A 104 17.98 -1.65 0.36
CA ASP A 104 17.15 -2.38 -0.59
C ASP A 104 15.74 -2.49 -0.05
N GLU A 105 14.75 -2.35 -0.93
CA GLU A 105 13.36 -2.64 -0.62
C GLU A 105 13.19 -4.13 -0.31
N VAL A 106 12.37 -4.51 0.67
CA VAL A 106 12.19 -5.90 1.10
C VAL A 106 10.75 -6.38 0.91
N TYR A 107 10.63 -7.64 0.49
CA TYR A 107 9.35 -8.34 0.39
C TYR A 107 8.88 -8.79 1.76
N VAL A 108 7.56 -8.72 1.97
CA VAL A 108 6.87 -9.36 3.08
C VAL A 108 6.61 -10.80 2.66
N ILE A 109 7.25 -11.72 3.36
CA ILE A 109 7.11 -13.16 3.14
C ILE A 109 6.05 -13.68 4.12
N LYS A 110 5.03 -14.36 3.59
CA LYS A 110 3.97 -14.97 4.40
C LYS A 110 4.49 -16.22 5.12
N MET A 111 3.72 -16.71 6.10
CA MET A 111 4.05 -17.95 6.82
C MET A 111 4.17 -19.19 5.91
N ASP A 112 3.47 -19.20 4.78
CA ASP A 112 3.54 -20.26 3.76
C ASP A 112 4.70 -20.06 2.77
N LEU A 113 5.60 -19.11 3.05
CA LEU A 113 6.73 -18.71 2.21
C LEU A 113 6.35 -18.06 0.87
N SER A 114 5.06 -17.82 0.61
CA SER A 114 4.64 -17.02 -0.54
C SER A 114 4.93 -15.55 -0.30
N ILE A 115 5.13 -14.82 -1.39
CA ILE A 115 5.40 -13.38 -1.35
C ILE A 115 4.08 -12.63 -1.36
N ASN A 116 3.99 -11.60 -0.54
CA ASN A 116 3.04 -10.54 -0.78
C ASN A 116 3.60 -9.61 -1.85
N TRP A 117 2.86 -9.45 -2.94
CA TRP A 117 3.26 -8.55 -4.02
C TRP A 117 2.71 -7.15 -3.78
N GLY A 118 3.55 -6.14 -3.95
CA GLY A 118 3.08 -4.77 -4.11
C GLY A 118 2.35 -4.63 -5.44
N VAL A 119 1.20 -3.98 -5.42
CA VAL A 119 0.34 -3.76 -6.60
C VAL A 119 0.17 -2.26 -6.78
N ASP A 120 0.49 -1.73 -7.95
CA ASP A 120 0.32 -0.30 -8.23
C ASP A 120 -1.17 0.09 -8.38
N LYS A 121 -1.44 1.39 -8.47
CA LYS A 121 -2.81 1.92 -8.63
C LYS A 121 -3.55 1.42 -9.88
N ASN A 122 -2.83 0.88 -10.87
CA ASN A 122 -3.41 0.32 -12.09
C ASN A 122 -3.59 -1.20 -11.99
N GLY A 123 -3.26 -1.82 -10.86
CA GLY A 123 -3.37 -3.25 -10.63
C GLY A 123 -2.15 -4.06 -11.07
N ASN A 124 -1.05 -3.43 -11.51
CA ASN A 124 0.16 -4.18 -11.87
C ASN A 124 0.92 -4.57 -10.61
N GLN A 125 1.28 -5.84 -10.49
CA GLN A 125 2.29 -6.24 -9.51
C GLN A 125 3.62 -5.55 -9.83
N ARG A 126 4.43 -5.29 -8.80
CA ARG A 126 5.73 -4.63 -8.93
C ARG A 126 6.80 -5.41 -8.18
N TYR A 127 8.02 -5.32 -8.68
CA TYR A 127 9.20 -5.82 -7.97
C TYR A 127 9.67 -4.78 -6.96
N ALA A 128 10.21 -5.26 -5.85
CA ALA A 128 11.05 -4.48 -4.96
C ALA A 128 12.34 -4.07 -5.68
N LYS A 129 12.91 -2.94 -5.26
CA LYS A 129 14.09 -2.33 -5.83
C LYS A 129 15.27 -2.34 -4.87
N LYS A 130 16.45 -2.47 -5.44
CA LYS A 130 17.71 -2.24 -4.73
C LYS A 130 17.92 -0.74 -4.50
N GLU A 131 18.86 -0.39 -3.62
CA GLU A 131 19.28 0.99 -3.37
C GLU A 131 19.67 1.71 -4.68
N ASN A 132 20.27 0.99 -5.63
CA ASN A 132 20.64 1.53 -6.93
C ASN A 132 19.45 1.83 -7.87
N GLY A 133 18.23 1.51 -7.46
CA GLY A 133 16.98 1.73 -8.19
C GLY A 133 16.60 0.62 -9.18
N GLY A 134 17.42 -0.42 -9.34
CA GLY A 134 17.09 -1.58 -10.14
C GLY A 134 16.18 -2.55 -9.39
N GLU A 135 15.21 -3.12 -10.08
CA GLU A 135 14.32 -4.15 -9.58
C GLU A 135 15.06 -5.47 -9.38
N TYR A 136 14.53 -6.33 -8.52
CA TYR A 136 15.12 -7.65 -8.32
C TYR A 136 14.07 -8.73 -8.04
N TYR A 137 14.37 -9.93 -8.53
CA TYR A 137 13.55 -11.11 -8.27
C TYR A 137 13.61 -11.50 -6.80
N PRO A 138 12.49 -11.95 -6.22
CA PRO A 138 12.55 -12.63 -4.93
C PRO A 138 13.40 -13.91 -5.00
N ILE A 139 13.73 -14.46 -3.83
CA ILE A 139 14.66 -15.61 -3.71
C ILE A 139 14.16 -16.88 -4.43
N ASN A 140 12.85 -17.04 -4.58
CA ASN A 140 12.21 -18.15 -5.28
C ASN A 140 12.13 -17.95 -6.81
N GLY A 141 12.59 -16.80 -7.32
CA GLY A 141 12.61 -16.49 -8.76
C GLY A 141 11.23 -16.27 -9.37
N GLU A 142 10.21 -15.98 -8.55
CA GLU A 142 8.85 -15.80 -9.05
C GLU A 142 8.69 -14.53 -9.90
N PHE A 143 7.77 -14.63 -10.87
CA PHE A 143 7.39 -13.52 -11.73
C PHE A 143 6.25 -12.70 -11.13
N ILE A 144 6.27 -11.40 -11.39
CA ILE A 144 5.11 -10.53 -11.21
C ILE A 144 4.25 -10.56 -12.46
N TYR A 145 2.98 -10.20 -12.31
CA TYR A 145 1.99 -10.19 -13.38
C TYR A 145 1.29 -8.84 -13.50
N ASP A 146 0.96 -8.47 -14.74
CA ASP A 146 0.04 -7.38 -15.00
C ASP A 146 -1.44 -7.82 -14.77
N PRO A 147 -2.42 -6.90 -14.82
CA PRO A 147 -3.83 -7.24 -14.65
C PRO A 147 -4.38 -8.24 -15.69
N SER A 148 -3.72 -8.39 -16.84
CA SER A 148 -4.10 -9.38 -17.87
C SER A 148 -3.58 -10.78 -17.56
N GLY A 149 -2.74 -10.93 -16.52
CA GLY A 149 -2.06 -12.17 -16.19
C GLY A 149 -0.79 -12.41 -17.01
N SER A 150 -0.25 -11.38 -17.66
CA SER A 150 0.99 -11.50 -18.42
C SER A 150 2.19 -11.31 -17.50
N PRO A 151 3.14 -12.27 -17.44
CA PRO A 151 4.30 -12.16 -16.58
C PRO A 151 5.25 -11.06 -17.04
N GLN A 152 5.94 -10.41 -16.11
CA GLN A 152 6.89 -9.34 -16.37
C GLN A 152 8.28 -9.69 -15.83
N TYR A 153 9.32 -9.19 -16.49
CA TYR A 153 10.69 -9.27 -16.01
C TYR A 153 11.03 -8.08 -15.10
N ALA A 154 11.96 -8.29 -14.16
CA ALA A 154 12.59 -7.20 -13.45
C ALA A 154 13.46 -6.37 -14.41
N SER A 155 13.64 -5.09 -14.08
CA SER A 155 14.42 -4.15 -14.88
C SER A 155 15.48 -3.38 -14.06
N THR A 156 16.57 -2.98 -14.71
CA THR A 156 17.54 -2.05 -14.10
C THR A 156 16.94 -0.66 -13.99
N ARG A 157 17.61 0.23 -13.26
CA ARG A 157 17.19 1.64 -13.16
C ARG A 157 17.05 2.33 -14.52
N GLU A 158 17.86 1.93 -15.50
CA GLU A 158 17.86 2.44 -16.87
C GLU A 158 16.79 1.77 -17.76
N GLY A 159 16.04 0.79 -17.22
CA GLY A 159 14.99 0.07 -17.92
C GLY A 159 15.48 -1.15 -18.72
N ASN A 160 16.71 -1.61 -18.50
CA ASN A 160 17.19 -2.84 -19.15
C ASN A 160 16.58 -4.07 -18.47
N ILE A 161 16.16 -5.06 -19.25
CA ILE A 161 15.60 -6.30 -18.72
C ILE A 161 16.66 -7.09 -17.96
N ILE A 162 16.29 -7.61 -16.79
CA ILE A 162 17.07 -8.55 -15.99
C ILE A 162 16.42 -9.92 -16.16
N PHE A 163 17.13 -10.89 -16.74
CA PHE A 163 16.65 -12.26 -16.82
C PHE A 163 16.89 -13.00 -15.50
N PRO A 164 15.91 -13.75 -14.97
CA PRO A 164 16.15 -14.60 -13.82
C PRO A 164 17.12 -15.72 -14.22
N LEU A 165 17.98 -16.08 -13.28
CA LEU A 165 18.95 -17.14 -13.46
C LEU A 165 18.47 -18.41 -12.76
N ASP A 166 18.59 -19.55 -13.42
CA ASP A 166 18.37 -20.85 -12.78
C ASP A 166 19.54 -21.21 -11.85
N VAL A 167 19.44 -22.38 -11.19
CA VAL A 167 20.48 -22.88 -10.27
C VAL A 167 21.84 -23.14 -10.97
N GLU A 168 21.85 -23.29 -12.29
CA GLU A 168 23.03 -23.46 -13.13
C GLU A 168 23.55 -22.13 -13.70
N ARG A 169 22.88 -21.01 -13.36
CA ARG A 169 23.12 -19.66 -13.85
C ARG A 169 22.80 -19.44 -15.33
N ASN A 170 21.91 -20.24 -15.90
CA ASN A 170 21.35 -19.99 -17.23
C ASN A 170 20.17 -19.02 -17.14
N GLU A 171 19.99 -18.20 -18.17
CA GLU A 171 18.86 -17.29 -18.28
C GLU A 171 17.55 -18.06 -18.50
N SER A 172 16.54 -17.74 -17.70
CA SER A 172 15.19 -18.25 -17.84
C SER A 172 14.31 -17.24 -18.57
N TYR A 173 13.67 -17.69 -19.65
CA TYR A 173 12.78 -16.86 -20.47
C TYR A 173 11.32 -17.22 -20.20
N LEU A 174 10.48 -16.20 -20.01
CA LEU A 174 9.02 -16.28 -20.03
C LEU A 174 8.58 -16.97 -21.32
N ARG A 175 7.70 -17.97 -21.19
CA ARG A 175 7.14 -18.75 -22.28
C ARG A 175 5.67 -18.44 -22.48
#